data_AF-A0A3S9MA03-F1
#
_entry.id   AF-A0A3S9MA03-F1
#
_cell.length_a   1.000
_cell.length_b   1.000
_cell.length_c   1.000
_cell.angle_alpha   90.00
_cell.angle_beta   90.00
_cell.angle_gamma   90.00
#
_symmetry.space_group_name_H-M   'P 1'
#
loop_
_entity.id
_entity.type
_entity.pdbx_description
1 polymer ?
#
loop_
_entity_poly.entity_id
_entity_poly.type
_entity_poly.pdbx_seq_one_letter_code
_entity_poly.pdbx_strand_id
1 'polypeptide(L)'
;MTGAWTREAVEAQGPTTAVPVLAEILGVDKDTIYDAIRRNEWTMTRVLRLGRRIKIPTVDIVAYLFGPAEAPPVVPSQCQHDESPQVTVHQPQSQCGCTPAASGVVHQLRGA
;
A
#
# COMPACT_ATOMS: atom_id res chain seq x y z
N MET A 1 23.69 15.11 -16.06
CA MET A 1 22.54 15.32 -16.95
C MET A 1 21.38 14.52 -16.38
N THR A 2 20.57 15.14 -15.53
CA THR A 2 19.38 14.52 -14.90
C THR A 2 18.25 14.54 -15.92
N GLY A 3 18.07 13.43 -16.63
CA GLY A 3 16.80 13.19 -17.32
C GLY A 3 15.69 13.23 -16.27
N ALA A 4 14.65 14.03 -16.51
CA ALA A 4 13.54 14.14 -15.57
C ALA A 4 12.91 12.76 -15.36
N TRP A 5 12.99 12.24 -14.14
CA TRP A 5 12.34 10.98 -13.79
C TRP A 5 10.82 11.13 -13.94
N THR A 6 10.18 10.27 -14.73
CA THR A 6 8.72 10.20 -14.84
C THR A 6 8.14 9.33 -13.73
N ARG A 7 6.84 9.46 -13.46
CA ARG A 7 6.15 8.63 -12.46
C ARG A 7 6.30 7.14 -12.77
N GLU A 8 6.07 6.76 -14.02
CA GLU A 8 6.14 5.38 -14.49
C GLU A 8 7.54 4.80 -14.34
N ALA A 9 8.58 5.60 -14.59
CA ALA A 9 9.97 5.18 -14.46
C ALA A 9 10.37 4.89 -13.00
N VAL A 10 9.82 5.66 -12.05
CA VAL A 10 10.01 5.44 -10.61
C VAL A 10 9.23 4.20 -10.16
N GLU A 11 7.98 4.05 -10.58
CA GLU A 11 7.15 2.88 -10.27
C GLU A 11 7.72 1.56 -10.82
N ALA A 12 8.36 1.61 -11.99
CA ALA A 12 9.03 0.46 -12.61
C ALA A 12 10.19 -0.11 -11.78
N GLN A 13 10.72 0.61 -10.78
CA GLN A 13 11.73 0.09 -9.84
C GLN A 13 11.19 -1.04 -8.94
N GLY A 14 9.87 -1.26 -8.94
CA GLY A 14 9.19 -2.25 -8.11
C GLY A 14 8.77 -1.68 -6.75
N PRO A 15 8.41 -2.52 -5.77
CA PRO A 15 7.82 -2.07 -4.50
C PRO A 15 8.79 -1.31 -3.60
N THR A 16 10.09 -1.57 -3.75
CA THR A 16 11.14 -0.88 -2.99
C THR A 16 12.36 -0.64 -3.86
N THR A 17 13.02 0.49 -3.68
CA THR A 17 14.30 0.79 -4.31
C THR A 17 15.45 0.90 -3.32
N ALA A 18 16.69 0.96 -3.81
CA ALA A 18 17.89 1.13 -3.01
C ALA A 18 18.28 2.62 -2.92
N VAL A 19 19.06 2.98 -1.89
CA VAL A 19 19.53 4.36 -1.67
C VAL A 19 20.28 4.96 -2.88
N PRO A 20 21.16 4.24 -3.60
CA PRO A 20 21.81 4.81 -4.78
C PRO A 20 20.84 5.25 -5.87
N VAL A 21 19.79 4.46 -6.12
CA VAL A 21 18.75 4.81 -7.11
C VAL A 21 17.94 6.01 -6.63
N LEU A 22 17.60 6.08 -5.34
CA LEU A 22 16.95 7.26 -4.76
C LEU A 22 17.81 8.52 -4.92
N ALA A 23 19.13 8.39 -4.73
CA ALA A 23 20.07 9.50 -4.88
C ALA A 23 20.08 10.02 -6.32
N GLU A 24 20.07 9.12 -7.31
CA GLU A 24 19.94 9.46 -8.73
C GLU A 24 18.60 10.13 -9.06
N ILE A 25 17.50 9.69 -8.42
CA ILE A 25 16.17 10.30 -8.57
C ILE A 25 16.14 11.73 -8.03
N LEU A 26 16.70 11.93 -6.83
CA LEU A 26 16.70 13.23 -6.15
C LEU A 26 17.81 14.17 -6.65
N GLY A 27 18.78 13.67 -7.43
CA GLY A 27 19.92 14.45 -7.89
C GLY A 27 20.88 14.86 -6.76
N VAL A 28 20.98 14.05 -5.71
CA VAL A 28 21.86 14.27 -4.54
C VAL A 28 22.88 13.16 -4.42
N ASP A 29 23.93 13.38 -3.63
CA ASP A 29 24.92 12.34 -3.35
C ASP A 29 24.34 11.24 -2.43
N LYS A 30 24.65 9.97 -2.74
CA LYS A 30 24.12 8.81 -2.01
C LYS A 30 24.62 8.75 -0.56
N ASP A 31 25.84 9.22 -0.29
CA ASP A 31 26.43 9.16 1.04
C ASP A 31 25.78 10.20 1.94
N THR A 32 25.35 11.34 1.36
CA THR A 32 24.50 12.32 2.06
C THR A 32 23.20 11.69 2.54
N ILE A 33 22.55 10.86 1.72
CA ILE A 33 21.33 10.14 2.13
C ILE A 33 21.65 9.11 3.21
N TYR A 34 22.71 8.31 3.04
CA TYR A 34 23.11 7.32 4.05
C TYR A 34 23.42 7.97 5.40
N ASP A 35 24.11 9.11 5.40
CA ASP A 35 24.44 9.87 6.60
C ASP A 35 23.19 10.42 7.28
N ALA A 36 22.25 11.01 6.52
CA ALA A 36 20.99 11.48 7.06
C ALA A 36 20.18 10.33 7.70
N ILE A 37 20.14 9.16 7.06
CA ILE A 37 19.49 7.96 7.61
C ILE A 37 20.20 7.47 8.88
N ARG A 38 21.53 7.53 8.91
CA ARG A 38 22.33 7.09 10.07
C ARG A 38 22.16 8.02 11.27
N ARG A 39 22.01 9.32 11.03
CA ARG A 39 21.81 10.36 12.05
C ARG A 39 20.34 10.50 12.48
N ASN A 40 19.42 9.74 11.87
CA ASN A 40 17.97 9.86 12.05
C ASN A 40 17.42 11.24 11.66
N GLU A 41 18.07 11.90 10.71
CA GLU A 41 17.65 13.20 10.15
C GLU A 41 16.81 13.02 8.88
N TRP A 42 16.73 11.79 8.34
CA TRP A 42 15.94 11.48 7.16
C TRP A 42 14.43 11.47 7.45
N THR A 43 13.69 12.39 6.85
CA THR A 43 12.24 12.58 7.07
C THR A 43 11.38 12.46 5.82
N MET A 44 11.99 12.38 4.62
CA MET A 44 11.25 12.41 3.35
C MET A 44 10.43 11.14 3.10
N THR A 45 10.97 9.98 3.47
CA THR A 45 10.34 8.67 3.25
C THR A 45 10.56 7.75 4.43
N ARG A 46 9.78 6.67 4.53
CA ARG A 46 10.10 5.59 5.45
C ARG A 46 11.38 4.87 4.99
N VAL A 47 12.08 4.29 5.95
CA VAL A 47 13.30 3.52 5.74
C VAL A 47 13.08 2.10 6.23
N LEU A 48 13.12 1.12 5.33
CA LEU A 48 13.01 -0.29 5.66
C LEU A 48 14.41 -0.89 5.81
N ARG A 49 14.74 -1.36 7.01
CA ARG A 49 16.02 -2.04 7.28
C ARG A 49 15.84 -3.55 7.16
N LEU A 50 16.48 -4.15 6.18
CA LEU A 50 16.48 -5.58 5.92
C LEU A 50 17.89 -6.13 6.19
N GLY A 51 18.14 -6.47 7.45
CA GLY A 51 19.49 -6.77 7.94
C GLY A 51 20.42 -5.57 7.72
N ARG A 52 21.52 -5.79 6.98
CA ARG A 52 22.46 -4.72 6.62
C ARG A 52 22.02 -3.83 5.45
N ARG A 53 20.91 -4.17 4.77
CA ARG A 53 20.44 -3.44 3.59
C ARG A 53 19.40 -2.40 3.99
N ILE A 54 19.46 -1.26 3.34
CA ILE A 54 18.42 -0.22 3.41
C ILE A 54 17.59 -0.28 2.13
N LYS A 55 16.27 -0.31 2.30
CA LYS A 55 15.28 -0.25 1.23
C LYS A 55 14.32 0.90 1.48
N ILE A 56 13.98 1.60 0.41
CA ILE A 56 13.07 2.73 0.44
C ILE A 56 11.78 2.31 -0.29
N PRO A 57 10.59 2.42 0.32
CA PRO A 57 9.35 2.13 -0.37
C PRO A 57 9.16 3.05 -1.57
N THR A 58 8.93 2.49 -2.75
CA THR A 58 8.75 3.26 -3.98
C THR A 58 7.50 4.13 -3.91
N VAL A 59 6.45 3.66 -3.23
CA VAL A 59 5.21 4.42 -2.98
C VAL A 59 5.47 5.75 -2.25
N ASP A 60 6.41 5.78 -1.30
CA ASP A 60 6.74 7.01 -0.57
C ASP A 60 7.47 8.00 -1.48
N ILE A 61 8.34 7.49 -2.37
CA ILE A 61 9.06 8.32 -3.36
C ILE A 61 8.07 8.92 -4.36
N VAL A 62 7.13 8.13 -4.87
CA VAL A 62 6.11 8.59 -5.81
C VAL A 62 5.22 9.66 -5.15
N ALA A 63 4.78 9.42 -3.92
CA ALA A 63 3.99 10.38 -3.15
C ALA A 63 4.76 11.70 -2.91
N TYR A 64 6.05 11.61 -2.62
CA TYR A 64 6.90 12.78 -2.40
C TYR A 64 7.11 13.62 -3.67
N LEU A 65 7.37 12.97 -4.81
CA LEU A 65 7.70 13.66 -6.06
C LEU A 65 6.48 14.15 -6.85
N PHE A 66 5.38 13.39 -6.82
CA PHE A 66 4.23 13.61 -7.70
C PHE A 66 2.93 13.85 -6.93
N GLY A 67 2.99 13.98 -5.60
CA GLY A 67 1.81 14.07 -4.73
C GLY A 67 1.17 12.71 -4.46
N PRO A 68 0.25 12.63 -3.49
CA PRO A 68 -0.44 11.38 -3.17
C PRO A 68 -1.16 10.84 -4.40
N ALA A 69 -1.12 9.52 -4.59
CA ALA A 69 -2.01 8.88 -5.53
C ALA A 69 -3.45 9.22 -5.11
N GLU A 70 -4.22 9.77 -6.03
CA GLU A 70 -5.64 10.02 -5.80
C GLU A 70 -6.25 8.70 -5.32
N ALA A 71 -6.73 8.71 -4.07
CA ALA A 71 -7.28 7.51 -3.48
C ALA A 71 -8.39 7.03 -4.42
N PRO A 72 -8.45 5.74 -4.79
CA PRO A 72 -9.58 5.24 -5.55
C PRO A 72 -10.85 5.66 -4.79
N PRO A 73 -11.89 6.12 -5.50
CA PRO A 73 -13.13 6.52 -4.83
C PRO A 73 -13.50 5.38 -3.90
N VAL A 74 -13.68 5.70 -2.62
CA VAL A 74 -14.21 4.75 -1.63
C VAL A 74 -15.60 4.40 -2.13
N VAL A 75 -15.70 3.37 -2.95
CA VAL A 75 -16.97 2.79 -3.32
C VAL A 75 -17.50 2.25 -2.00
N PRO A 76 -18.61 2.79 -1.45
CA PRO A 76 -19.17 2.23 -0.25
C PRO A 76 -19.41 0.75 -0.53
N SER A 77 -18.72 -0.11 0.20
CA SER A 77 -19.10 -1.52 0.24
C SER A 77 -20.58 -1.52 0.58
N GLN A 78 -21.42 -2.14 -0.25
CA GLN A 78 -22.90 -2.05 -0.15
C GLN A 78 -23.50 -2.62 1.15
N CYS A 79 -22.67 -2.87 2.17
CA CYS A 79 -23.09 -3.17 3.53
C CYS A 79 -22.42 -2.17 4.48
N GLN A 80 -22.85 -0.90 4.44
CA GLN A 80 -22.68 0.02 5.57
C GLN A 80 -23.75 -0.32 6.59
N HIS A 81 -23.39 -1.14 7.58
CA HIS A 81 -24.17 -1.19 8.81
C HIS A 81 -23.64 -0.07 9.69
N ASP A 82 -24.48 0.91 10.01
CA ASP A 82 -24.22 1.77 11.16
C ASP A 82 -23.87 0.88 12.36
N GLU A 83 -22.89 1.28 13.17
CA GLU A 83 -22.57 0.64 14.45
C GLU A 83 -23.85 0.50 15.27
N SER A 84 -24.51 -0.64 15.12
CA SER A 84 -25.76 -0.92 15.78
C SER A 84 -25.40 -1.47 17.15
N PRO A 85 -25.84 -0.84 18.27
CA PRO A 85 -25.57 -1.31 19.63
C PRO A 85 -26.31 -2.61 19.98
N GLN A 86 -26.65 -3.42 18.98
CA GLN A 86 -27.62 -4.52 19.05
C GLN A 86 -27.14 -5.76 18.28
N VAL A 87 -25.88 -6.16 18.44
CA VAL A 87 -25.49 -7.53 18.06
C VAL A 87 -25.84 -8.46 19.21
N THR A 88 -27.12 -8.85 19.28
CA THR A 88 -27.55 -10.02 20.04
C THR A 88 -27.73 -11.16 19.03
N VAL A 89 -26.83 -12.15 19.12
CA VAL A 89 -26.95 -13.55 18.68
C VAL A 89 -27.53 -13.80 17.26
N HIS A 90 -26.64 -14.19 16.34
CA HIS A 90 -26.90 -14.99 15.12
C HIS A 90 -28.27 -14.78 14.44
N GLN A 91 -28.35 -13.83 13.51
CA GLN A 91 -29.46 -13.80 12.55
C GLN A 91 -29.06 -14.56 11.28
N PRO A 92 -29.87 -15.55 10.84
CA PRO A 92 -29.58 -16.32 9.63
C PRO A 92 -29.69 -15.43 8.38
N GLN A 93 -28.76 -15.62 7.46
CA GLN A 93 -28.65 -14.91 6.17
C GLN A 93 -29.92 -14.90 5.31
N SER A 94 -30.92 -15.75 5.60
CA SER A 94 -32.22 -15.81 4.93
C SER A 94 -33.13 -14.60 5.22
N GLN A 95 -32.77 -13.73 6.18
CA GLN A 95 -33.49 -12.48 6.43
C GLN A 95 -32.81 -11.26 5.80
N CYS A 96 -31.64 -11.41 5.16
CA CYS A 96 -31.13 -10.37 4.29
C CYS A 96 -31.86 -10.45 2.94
N GLY A 97 -32.38 -9.33 2.42
CA GLY A 97 -32.84 -9.21 1.02
C GLY A 97 -31.70 -9.34 -0.02
N CYS A 98 -30.55 -9.88 0.40
CA CYS A 98 -29.39 -10.18 -0.40
C CYS A 98 -29.75 -11.27 -1.42
N THR A 99 -29.73 -10.96 -2.71
CA THR A 99 -29.78 -11.99 -3.75
C THR A 99 -28.40 -12.67 -3.79
N PRO A 100 -28.28 -13.99 -3.58
CA PRO A 100 -26.97 -14.64 -3.66
C PRO A 100 -26.42 -14.45 -5.07
N ALA A 101 -25.29 -13.75 -5.18
CA ALA A 101 -24.53 -13.71 -6.42
C ALA A 101 -24.21 -15.16 -6.79
N ALA A 102 -24.57 -15.57 -8.01
CA ALA A 102 -24.44 -16.93 -8.50
C ALA A 102 -22.95 -17.33 -8.63
N SER A 103 -22.29 -17.64 -7.53
CA SER A 103 -20.97 -18.29 -7.50
C SER A 103 -20.66 -18.73 -6.09
N GLY A 104 -21.10 -19.94 -5.76
CA GLY A 104 -20.80 -20.58 -4.48
C GLY A 104 -21.64 -21.83 -4.26
N VAL A 105 -21.54 -22.82 -5.15
CA VAL A 105 -22.08 -24.16 -4.85
C VAL A 105 -21.20 -24.75 -3.76
N VAL A 106 -21.66 -24.68 -2.52
CA VAL A 106 -21.05 -25.41 -1.41
C VAL A 106 -21.46 -26.87 -1.55
N HIS A 107 -20.57 -27.70 -2.10
CA HIS A 107 -20.76 -29.15 -2.07
C HIS A 107 -20.62 -29.62 -0.61
N GLN A 108 -21.72 -30.08 -0.03
CA GLN A 108 -21.67 -30.79 1.25
C GLN A 108 -20.88 -32.09 1.06
N LEU A 109 -19.78 -32.23 1.78
CA LEU A 109 -19.09 -33.51 1.92
C LEU A 109 -20.01 -34.45 2.72
N ARG A 110 -20.57 -35.44 2.03
CA ARG A 110 -21.30 -36.55 2.68
C ARG A 110 -20.29 -37.46 3.38
N GLY A 111 -20.53 -37.64 4.67
CA GLY A 111 -20.56 -38.99 5.27
C GLY A 111 -19.26 -39.47 5.92
N ALA A 112 -19.42 -39.77 7.20
CA ALA A 112 -18.60 -40.61 8.07
C ALA A 112 -18.29 -42.01 7.51
#